data_AF-A0A836PN47-F1
#
_entry.id   AF-A0A836PN47-F1
#
_cell.length_a   1.000
_cell.length_b   1.000
_cell.length_c   1.000
_cell.angle_alpha   90.00
_cell.angle_beta   90.00
_cell.angle_gamma   90.00
#
_symmetry.space_group_name_H-M   'P 1'
#
loop_
_entity.id
_entity.type
_entity.pdbx_description
1 polymer ?
#
loop_
_entity_poly.entity_id
_entity_poly.type
_entity_poly.pdbx_seq_one_letter_code
_entity_poly.pdbx_strand_id
1 'polypeptide(L)' 'MTSSTKEIEQLIGKEYDKGFVTNLEADTFLPGLNEEVIAALSAKKNEPPFMLEWL' A
#
# COMPACT_ATOMS: atom_id res chain seq x y z
N MET A 1 2.24 -28.27 37.55
CA MET A 1 2.55 -27.12 36.68
C MET A 1 2.43 -27.55 35.21
N THR A 2 1.22 -27.85 34.73
CA THR A 2 0.97 -28.41 33.38
C THR A 2 -0.20 -27.75 32.65
N SER A 3 -0.90 -26.81 33.28
CA SER A 3 -2.07 -26.14 32.71
C SER A 3 -1.71 -25.04 31.69
N SER A 4 -0.56 -24.37 31.85
CA SER A 4 -0.19 -23.22 31.03
C SER A 4 0.21 -23.53 29.59
N THR A 5 0.75 -24.72 29.30
CA THR A 5 1.24 -25.04 27.94
C THR A 5 0.09 -25.18 26.94
N LYS A 6 -1.01 -25.84 27.33
CA LYS A 6 -2.20 -25.99 26.48
C LYS A 6 -2.89 -24.65 26.20
N GLU A 7 -2.91 -23.75 27.17
CA GLU A 7 -3.51 -22.42 27.03
C GLU A 7 -2.71 -21.54 26.07
N ILE A 8 -1.38 -21.63 26.11
CA ILE A 8 -0.47 -20.92 25.20
C ILE A 8 -0.62 -21.43 23.76
N GLU A 9 -0.66 -22.75 23.55
CA GLU A 9 -0.86 -23.34 22.22
C GLU A 9 -2.20 -22.91 21.59
N GLN A 10 -3.26 -22.84 22.39
CA GLN A 10 -4.57 -22.36 21.94
C GLN A 10 -4.61 -20.86 21.63
N LEU A 11 -3.76 -20.05 22.27
CA LEU A 11 -3.64 -18.62 21.97
C LEU A 11 -2.83 -18.35 20.70
N ILE A 12 -1.78 -19.16 20.45
CA ILE A 12 -0.92 -19.03 19.27
C ILE A 12 -1.62 -19.54 18.00
N GLY A 13 -2.42 -20.61 18.11
CA GLY A 13 -3.15 -21.19 16.98
C GLY A 13 -4.36 -20.39 16.50
N LYS A 14 -4.72 -19.30 17.20
CA LYS A 14 -5.78 -18.39 16.73
C LYS A 14 -5.22 -17.52 15.61
N GLU A 15 -5.78 -17.65 14.41
CA GLU A 15 -5.56 -16.67 13.34
C GLU A 15 -5.96 -15.28 13.84
N TYR A 16 -5.15 -14.30 13.48
CA TYR A 16 -5.34 -12.92 13.90
C TYR A 16 -6.54 -12.33 13.14
N ASP A 17 -7.75 -12.56 13.65
CA ASP A 17 -9.03 -12.07 13.08
C ASP A 17 -9.09 -10.53 12.95
N LYS A 18 -8.18 -9.82 13.62
CA LYS A 18 -8.09 -8.35 13.61
C LYS A 18 -7.07 -7.82 12.58
N GLY A 19 -6.93 -8.51 11.46
CA GLY A 19 -6.24 -7.95 10.30
C GLY A 19 -7.04 -6.77 9.75
N PHE A 20 -6.55 -5.55 9.95
CA PHE A 20 -7.12 -4.38 9.27
C PHE A 20 -6.76 -4.48 7.78
N VAL A 21 -7.73 -4.83 6.94
CA VAL A 21 -7.59 -4.76 5.48
C VAL A 21 -8.28 -3.49 5.03
N THR A 22 -7.49 -2.53 4.54
CA THR A 22 -8.02 -1.34 3.88
C THR A 22 -7.86 -1.53 2.39
N ASN A 23 -8.97 -1.55 1.66
CA ASN A 23 -8.92 -1.47 0.20
C ASN A 23 -8.42 -0.06 -0.16
N LEU A 24 -7.20 0.02 -0.66
CA LEU A 24 -6.65 1.23 -1.22
C LEU A 24 -6.94 1.23 -2.72
N GLU A 25 -7.50 2.32 -3.21
CA GLU A 25 -7.55 2.57 -4.64
C GLU A 25 -6.14 2.93 -5.11
N ALA A 26 -5.64 2.21 -6.10
CA ALA A 26 -4.35 2.45 -6.71
C ALA A 26 -4.52 2.52 -8.22
N ASP A 27 -4.15 3.66 -8.80
CA ASP A 27 -4.05 3.80 -10.25
C ASP A 27 -2.69 3.27 -10.71
N THR A 28 -2.68 2.51 -11.80
CA THR A 28 -1.46 1.98 -12.42
C THR A 28 -1.21 2.69 -13.74
N PHE A 29 0.04 3.06 -14.00
CA PHE A 29 0.47 3.66 -15.26
C PHE A 29 1.17 2.63 -16.15
N LEU A 30 1.35 2.97 -17.43
CA LEU A 30 2.10 2.14 -18.35
C LEU A 30 3.53 1.90 -17.83
N PRO A 31 4.11 0.72 -18.10
CA PRO A 31 5.48 0.43 -17.72
C PRO A 31 6.44 1.36 -18.48
N GLY A 32 7.28 2.08 -17.73
CA GLY A 32 8.24 3.05 -18.27
C GLY A 32 8.01 4.46 -17.72
N LEU A 33 9.07 5.28 -17.75
CA LEU A 33 9.03 6.68 -17.34
C LEU A 33 9.31 7.54 -18.59
N ASN A 34 8.25 7.95 -19.28
CA ASN A 34 8.31 8.89 -20.39
C ASN A 34 7.62 10.22 -20.01
N GLU A 35 7.80 11.26 -20.82
CA GLU A 35 7.21 12.59 -20.57
C GLU A 35 5.68 12.54 -20.45
N GLU A 36 5.01 11.69 -21.24
CA GLU A 36 3.56 11.52 -21.19
C GLU A 36 3.08 10.95 -19.83
N VAL A 37 3.78 9.95 -19.28
CA VAL A 37 3.50 9.37 -17.95
C VAL A 37 3.79 10.39 -16.86
N ILE A 38 4.85 11.18 -16.99
CA ILE A 38 5.18 12.22 -16.00
C ILE A 38 4.12 13.33 -16.00
N ALA A 39 3.67 13.80 -17.17
CA ALA A 39 2.60 14.77 -17.30
C ALA A 39 1.27 14.25 -16.70
N ALA A 40 0.93 12.99 -16.99
CA ALA A 40 -0.26 12.35 -16.43
C ALA A 40 -0.18 12.21 -14.90
N LEU A 41 0.98 11.86 -14.36
CA LEU A 41 1.21 11.76 -12.92
C LEU A 41 1.12 13.13 -12.23
N SER A 42 1.72 14.15 -12.83
CA SER A 42 1.72 15.53 -12.31
C SER A 42 0.29 16.10 -12.26
N ALA A 43 -0.50 15.87 -13.31
CA ALA A 43 -1.92 16.23 -13.34
C ALA A 43 -2.74 15.48 -12.28
N LYS A 44 -2.52 14.17 -12.10
CA LYS A 44 -3.20 13.38 -11.06
C LYS A 44 -2.90 13.89 -9.65
N LYS A 45 -1.68 14.37 -9.43
CA LYS A 45 -1.21 14.89 -8.14
C LYS A 45 -1.52 16.38 -7.91
N ASN A 46 -2.13 17.07 -8.88
CA ASN A 46 -2.36 18.52 -8.84
C ASN A 46 -1.08 19.31 -8.57
N GLU A 47 0.01 18.92 -9.22
CA GLU A 47 1.30 19.58 -9.05
C GLU A 47 1.35 20.92 -9.81
N PRO A 48 2.19 21.87 -9.36
CA PRO A 48 2.39 23.13 -10.05
C PRO A 48 3.02 22.96 -11.45
N PRO A 49 2.74 23.85 -12.41
CA PRO A 49 3.27 23.76 -13.78
C PRO A 49 4.79 23.73 -13.86
N PHE A 50 5.48 24.44 -12.95
CA PHE A 50 6.94 24.49 -12.93
C PHE A 50 7.61 23.13 -12.69
N MET A 51 6.88 22.13 -12.18
CA MET A 51 7.41 20.78 -11.96
C MET A 51 7.65 20.04 -13.29
N LEU A 52 6.94 20.41 -14.37
CA LEU A 52 7.14 19.83 -15.70
C LEU A 52 8.20 20.56 -16.53
N GLU A 53 8.68 21.73 -16.08
CA GLU A 53 9.65 22.56 -16.81
C GLU A 53 11.10 22.06 -16.70
N TRP A 54 11.36 21.03 -15.88
CA TRP A 54 12.69 20.45 -15.65
C TRP A 54 12.97 19.15 -16.42
N LEU A 55 11.98 18.64 -17.17
CA LEU A 55 12.12 17.47 -18.03
C LEU A 55 12.80 17.87 -19.35
#